data_AF-T1CDZ5-F1
#
_entry.id   AF-T1CDZ5-F1
#
_cell.length_a   1.000
_cell.length_b   1.000
_cell.length_c   1.000
_cell.angle_alpha   90.00
_cell.angle_beta   90.00
_cell.angle_gamma   90.00
#
_symmetry.space_group_name_H-M   'P 1'
#
loop_
_entity.id
_entity.type
_entity.pdbx_description
1 polymer ?
#
loop_
_entity_poly.entity_id
_entity_poly.type
_entity_poly.pdbx_seq_one_letter_code
_entity_poly.pdbx_strand_id
1 'polypeptide(L)' 'FVEAVAFAWLARERLAGRAGNLPGVTGARGPRVLGAVHAPWPTTHAPH' A
#
# COMPACT_ATOMS: atom_id res chain seq x y z
N PHE A 1 -18.76 2.48 -2.66
CA PHE A 1 -18.07 1.75 -1.57
C PHE A 1 -16.99 0.79 -2.06
N VAL A 2 -17.22 0.05 -3.15
CA VAL A 2 -16.26 -0.97 -3.65
C VAL A 2 -14.85 -0.42 -3.87
N GLU A 3 -14.70 0.74 -4.49
CA GLU A 3 -13.38 1.34 -4.77
C GLU A 3 -12.62 1.70 -3.47
N ALA A 4 -13.30 2.29 -2.49
CA ALA A 4 -12.70 2.60 -1.19
C ALA A 4 -12.24 1.32 -0.46
N VAL A 5 -13.05 0.27 -0.52
CA VAL A 5 -12.69 -1.04 0.05
C VAL A 5 -11.50 -1.66 -0.72
N ALA A 6 -11.43 -1.48 -2.04
CA ALA A 6 -10.29 -1.94 -2.84
C ALA A 6 -8.99 -1.24 -2.42
N PHE A 7 -9.02 0.07 -2.16
CA PHE A 7 -7.86 0.79 -1.63
C PHE A 7 -7.47 0.34 -0.21
N ALA A 8 -8.45 0.11 0.67
CA ALA A 8 -8.19 -0.42 2.00
C ALA A 8 -7.57 -1.82 1.95
N TRP A 9 -8.04 -2.68 1.04
CA TRP A 9 -7.46 -3.99 0.78
C TRP A 9 -6.02 -3.89 0.26
N LEU A 10 -5.74 -2.98 -0.68
CA LEU A 10 -4.37 -2.75 -1.19
C LEU A 10 -3.42 -2.29 -0.08
N ALA A 11 -3.87 -1.45 0.84
CA ALA A 11 -3.08 -1.05 2.01
C ALA A 11 -2.73 -2.26 2.90
N ARG A 12 -3.69 -3.18 3.13
CA ARG A 12 -3.45 -4.42 3.86
C ARG A 12 -2.42 -5.32 3.15
N GLU A 13 -2.55 -5.51 1.84
CA GLU A 13 -1.59 -6.31 1.06
C GLU A 13 -0.18 -5.71 1.10
N ARG A 14 -0.05 -4.37 1.08
CA ARG A 14 1.23 -3.68 1.26
C ARG A 14 1.86 -4.00 2.61
N LEU A 15 1.10 -3.89 3.69
CA LEU A 15 1.59 -4.19 5.04
C LEU A 15 1.99 -5.66 5.20
N ALA A 16 1.33 -6.56 4.48
CA ALA A 16 1.65 -7.98 4.47
C ALA A 16 2.71 -8.39 3.42
N GLY A 17 3.25 -7.44 2.64
CA GLY A 17 4.23 -7.72 1.58
C GLY A 17 3.71 -8.57 0.42
N ARG A 18 2.39 -8.61 0.20
CA ARG A 18 1.75 -9.43 -0.84
C ARG A 18 1.43 -8.63 -2.09
N ALA A 19 1.36 -9.33 -3.22
CA ALA A 19 1.06 -8.71 -4.50
C ALA A 19 -0.38 -8.17 -4.54
N GLY A 20 -0.53 -6.93 -4.98
CA GLY A 20 -1.84 -6.26 -5.12
C GLY A 20 -2.32 -6.17 -6.56
N ASN A 21 -1.51 -6.61 -7.53
CA ASN A 21 -1.85 -6.60 -8.95
C ASN A 21 -2.06 -8.03 -9.51
N LEU A 22 -2.78 -8.10 -10.63
CA LEU A 22 -2.83 -9.27 -11.49
C LEU A 22 -2.07 -8.95 -12.79
N PRO A 23 -0.97 -9.64 -13.13
CA PRO A 23 -0.17 -9.32 -14.33
C PRO A 23 -0.97 -9.36 -15.63
N GLY A 24 -1.88 -10.33 -15.79
CA GLY A 24 -2.73 -10.45 -17.00
C GLY A 24 -3.68 -9.28 -17.22
N VAL A 25 -3.99 -8.51 -16.16
CA VAL A 25 -4.83 -7.29 -16.25
C VAL A 25 -3.98 -6.03 -16.37
N THR A 26 -2.83 -6.00 -15.71
CA THR A 26 -1.99 -4.80 -15.60
C THR A 26 -0.88 -4.70 -16.66
N GLY A 27 -0.59 -5.79 -17.39
CA GLY A 27 0.56 -5.88 -18.30
C GLY A 27 1.92 -5.87 -17.57
N ALA A 28 1.93 -6.00 -16.25
CA ALA A 28 3.16 -6.04 -15.47
C ALA A 28 3.97 -7.30 -15.78
N ARG A 29 5.31 -7.20 -15.70
CA ARG A 29 6.23 -8.35 -15.88
C ARG A 29 6.07 -9.47 -14.85
N GLY A 30 5.27 -9.27 -13.80
CA GLY A 30 5.00 -10.25 -12.75
C GLY A 30 4.25 -9.63 -11.57
N PRO A 31 3.97 -10.41 -10.51
CA PRO A 31 3.30 -9.92 -9.31
C PRO A 31 4.11 -8.80 -8.63
N ARG A 32 3.43 -7.77 -8.12
CA ARG A 32 4.00 -6.56 -7.51
C ARG A 32 3.17 -6.12 -6.31
N VAL A 33 3.87 -5.78 -5.23
CA VAL A 33 3.29 -5.08 -4.07
C VAL A 33 3.05 -3.63 -4.48
N LEU A 34 1.83 -3.13 -4.28
CA LEU A 34 1.45 -1.76 -4.66
C LEU A 34 1.47 -0.81 -3.46
N GLY A 35 1.57 0.50 -3.71
CA GLY A 35 1.54 1.56 -2.70
C GLY A 35 2.91 1.89 -2.08
N ALA A 36 2.91 2.76 -1.08
CA ALA A 36 4.08 3.14 -0.28
C ALA A 36 3.65 3.45 1.16
N VAL A 37 4.49 3.10 2.14
CA VAL A 37 4.26 3.45 3.55
C VAL A 37 4.90 4.81 3.79
N HIS A 38 4.08 5.80 4.10
CA HIS A 38 4.54 7.13 4.49
C HIS A 38 4.46 7.17 6.02
N ALA A 39 5.63 7.08 6.66
CA ALA A 39 5.69 7.28 8.10
C ALA A 39 5.26 8.72 8.42
N PRO A 40 4.46 8.94 9.47
CA PRO A 40 4.22 10.30 9.93
C PRO A 40 5.56 10.95 10.28
N TRP A 41 5.62 12.27 10.14
CA TRP A 41 6.72 13.03 10.71
C TRP A 41 6.89 12.66 12.19
N PRO A 42 8.12 12.46 12.70
CA PRO A 42 8.33 12.16 14.12
C PRO A 42 7.75 13.27 14.99
N THR A 43 6.65 12.99 15.69
CA THR A 43 6.01 13.92 16.64
C THR A 43 6.77 14.02 17.96
N THR A 44 8.11 13.92 17.94
CA THR A 44 8.90 14.26 19.13
C THR A 44 8.77 15.77 19.33
N HIS A 45 7.83 16.19 20.18
CA HIS A 45 7.84 17.51 20.77
C HIS A 45 9.15 17.62 21.55
N ALA A 46 10.14 18.32 20.98
CA ALA A 46 11.36 18.66 21.67
C ALA A 46 10.97 19.51 22.91
N PRO A 47 11.29 19.08 24.14
CA PRO A 47 11.17 19.98 25.28
C PRO A 47 12.17 21.13 25.07
N HIS A 48 11.65 22.36 25.18
CA HIS A 48 12.46 23.57 25.33
C HIS A 48 13.32 23.50 26.59
#